data_AF-A0A1E1K5Q4-F1
#
_entry.id   AF-A0A1E1K5Q4-F1
#
_cell.length_a   1.000
_cell.length_b   1.000
_cell.length_c   1.000
_cell.angle_alpha   90.00
_cell.angle_beta   90.00
_cell.angle_gamma   90.00
#
_symmetry.space_group_name_H-M   'P 1'
#
loop_
_entity.id
_entity.type
_entity.pdbx_description
1 polymer ?
#
loop_
_entity_poly.entity_id
_entity_poly.type
_entity_poly.pdbx_seq_one_letter_code
_entity_poly.pdbx_strand_id
1 'polypeptide(L)'
;MSHSIRKIKRRFWDEMGHDAACPIHFTEEDLQNHMRDAEGFNEQADFWDRMEGFIARDGWVSNERYEEALDSFANLREEHLKQLTGEERSDFEKQSRWAERNVDRTDGS
;
A
#
# COMPACT_ATOMS: atom_id res chain seq x y z
N MET A 1 22.79 0.45 -3.52
CA MET A 1 22.55 1.87 -3.15
C MET A 1 21.16 2.27 -3.63
N SER A 2 20.17 2.29 -2.72
CA SER A 2 18.82 2.76 -3.04
C SER A 2 18.85 4.27 -3.24
N HIS A 3 18.70 4.72 -4.49
CA HIS A 3 18.57 6.13 -4.81
C HIS A 3 17.09 6.48 -4.72
N SER A 4 16.65 6.86 -3.52
CA SER A 4 15.28 7.33 -3.29
C SER A 4 14.97 8.54 -4.20
N ILE A 5 13.76 8.58 -4.78
CA ILE A 5 13.25 9.66 -5.66
C ILE A 5 13.44 11.07 -5.07
N ARG A 6 13.58 11.15 -3.74
CA ARG A 6 13.83 12.39 -2.98
C ARG A 6 15.26 12.94 -3.16
N LYS A 7 16.29 12.06 -3.19
CA LYS A 7 17.69 12.46 -3.49
C LYS A 7 17.82 12.91 -4.94
N ILE A 8 17.03 12.32 -5.83
CA ILE A 8 16.90 12.70 -7.23
C ILE A 8 16.40 14.15 -7.31
N LYS A 9 15.24 14.50 -6.71
CA LYS A 9 14.69 15.87 -6.82
C LYS A 9 15.67 16.99 -6.44
N ARG A 10 16.45 16.84 -5.36
CA ARG A 10 17.44 17.85 -4.97
C ARG A 10 18.57 17.97 -5.98
N ARG A 11 19.13 16.84 -6.43
CA ARG A 11 20.19 16.81 -7.44
C ARG A 11 19.76 17.42 -8.77
N PHE A 12 18.55 17.10 -9.22
CA PHE A 12 18.00 17.63 -10.46
C PHE A 12 17.56 19.10 -10.34
N TRP A 13 17.31 19.61 -9.12
CA TRP A 13 17.00 21.04 -8.93
C TRP A 13 18.15 21.95 -9.35
N ASP A 14 19.37 21.59 -8.98
CA ASP A 14 20.58 22.33 -9.34
C ASP A 14 20.84 22.25 -10.85
N GLU A 15 20.41 21.16 -11.52
CA GLU A 15 20.52 20.97 -12.97
C GLU A 15 19.43 21.72 -13.76
N MET A 16 18.31 22.12 -13.12
CA MET A 16 17.18 22.82 -13.77
C MET A 16 17.37 24.35 -13.88
N GLY A 17 18.47 24.90 -13.38
CA GLY A 17 18.83 26.31 -13.57
C GLY A 17 17.94 27.29 -12.79
N HIS A 18 17.42 26.88 -11.63
CA HIS A 18 16.66 27.77 -10.76
C HIS A 18 17.59 28.65 -9.90
N ASP A 19 17.36 29.97 -9.89
CA ASP A 19 18.10 30.94 -9.07
C ASP A 19 17.73 30.90 -7.58
N ALA A 20 16.75 30.08 -7.21
CA ALA A 20 16.27 29.91 -5.84
C ALA A 20 16.69 28.55 -5.28
N ALA A 21 16.92 28.51 -3.97
CA ALA A 21 17.13 27.25 -3.25
C ALA A 21 15.93 26.29 -3.46
N CYS A 22 16.22 24.99 -3.57
CA CYS A 22 15.19 23.98 -3.73
C CYS A 22 14.17 24.06 -2.59
N PRO A 23 12.88 24.31 -2.85
CA PRO A 23 11.89 24.52 -1.80
C PRO A 23 11.52 23.23 -1.06
N ILE A 24 11.93 22.07 -1.58
CA ILE A 24 11.65 20.76 -0.99
C ILE A 24 12.88 20.33 -0.19
N HIS A 25 12.74 20.33 1.13
CA HIS A 25 13.73 19.82 2.07
C HIS A 25 13.14 18.64 2.84
N PHE A 26 13.97 17.63 3.07
CA PHE A 26 13.66 16.52 3.96
C PHE A 26 14.67 16.57 5.11
N THR A 27 14.19 16.40 6.33
CA THR A 27 15.05 16.17 7.48
C THR A 27 15.65 14.77 7.39
N GLU A 28 16.69 14.49 8.17
CA GLU A 28 17.23 13.12 8.26
C GLU A 28 16.16 12.15 8.81
N GLU A 29 15.32 12.61 9.74
CA GLU A 29 14.18 11.84 10.25
C GLU A 29 13.18 11.48 9.14
N ASP A 30 12.81 12.44 8.28
CA ASP A 30 11.94 12.18 7.12
C ASP A 30 12.55 11.11 6.21
N LEU A 31 13.86 11.19 5.95
CA LEU A 31 14.56 10.22 5.12
C LEU A 31 14.54 8.82 5.74
N GLN A 32 14.80 8.71 7.05
CA GLN A 32 14.77 7.42 7.76
C GLN A 32 13.37 6.82 7.81
N ASN A 33 12.35 7.63 8.10
CA ASN A 33 10.96 7.20 8.07
C ASN A 33 10.58 6.65 6.69
N HIS A 34 10.96 7.34 5.61
CA HIS A 34 10.68 6.87 4.25
C HIS A 34 11.42 5.61 3.85
N MET A 35 12.63 5.37 4.37
CA MET A 35 13.34 4.11 4.12
C MET A 35 12.62 2.95 4.81
N ARG A 36 12.17 3.14 6.06
CA ARG A 36 11.36 2.16 6.79
C ARG A 36 10.04 1.86 6.09
N ASP A 37 9.34 2.89 5.62
CA ASP A 37 8.08 2.73 4.88
C ASP A 37 8.30 1.98 3.54
N ALA A 38 9.43 2.23 2.87
CA ALA A 38 9.77 1.57 1.61
C ALA A 38 10.07 0.08 1.78
N GLU A 39 10.63 -0.33 2.92
CA GLU A 39 10.81 -1.75 3.26
C GLU A 39 9.46 -2.45 3.41
N GLY A 40 8.53 -1.85 4.16
CA GLY A 40 7.16 -2.38 4.30
C GLY A 40 6.38 -2.45 2.98
N PHE A 41 6.71 -1.59 2.01
CA PHE A 41 6.14 -1.68 0.66
C PHE A 41 6.68 -2.88 -0.13
N ASN A 42 7.98 -3.16 -0.04
CA ASN A 42 8.57 -4.34 -0.71
C ASN A 42 8.05 -5.64 -0.11
N GLU A 43 7.90 -5.72 1.22
CA GLU A 43 7.32 -6.88 1.89
C GLU A 43 5.89 -7.17 1.42
N GLN A 44 5.07 -6.13 1.20
CA GLN A 44 3.74 -6.26 0.61
C GLN A 44 3.80 -6.73 -0.84
N ALA A 45 4.69 -6.16 -1.65
CA ALA A 45 4.87 -6.60 -3.04
C ALA A 45 5.27 -8.08 -3.12
N ASP A 46 6.20 -8.52 -2.27
CA ASP A 46 6.64 -9.92 -2.19
C ASP A 46 5.55 -10.84 -1.61
N PHE A 47 4.63 -10.32 -0.80
CA PHE A 47 3.42 -11.03 -0.42
C PHE A 47 2.48 -11.25 -1.61
N TRP A 48 2.21 -10.22 -2.40
CA TRP A 48 1.36 -10.34 -3.60
C TRP A 48 1.99 -11.24 -4.66
N ASP A 49 3.31 -11.17 -4.84
CA ASP A 49 4.06 -11.99 -5.78
C ASP A 49 3.90 -13.50 -5.51
N ARG A 50 3.73 -13.90 -4.24
CA ARG A 50 3.44 -15.30 -3.86
C ARG A 50 2.05 -15.78 -4.29
N MET A 51 1.16 -14.87 -4.69
CA MET A 51 -0.18 -15.15 -5.23
C MET A 51 -0.23 -14.97 -6.76
N GLU A 52 0.91 -15.18 -7.43
CA GLU A 52 1.06 -15.08 -8.88
C GLU A 52 -0.08 -15.81 -9.62
N GLY A 53 -0.64 -15.14 -10.62
CA GLY A 53 -1.78 -15.61 -11.41
C GLY A 53 -3.15 -15.22 -10.82
N PHE A 54 -3.23 -14.81 -9.55
CA PHE A 54 -4.44 -14.26 -8.94
C PHE A 54 -4.34 -12.76 -8.68
N ILE A 55 -3.26 -12.33 -8.03
CA ILE A 55 -2.96 -10.93 -7.76
C ILE A 55 -1.59 -10.66 -8.36
N ALA A 56 -1.46 -9.59 -9.14
CA ALA A 56 -0.16 -9.17 -9.65
C ALA A 56 0.70 -8.61 -8.51
N ARG A 57 2.02 -8.59 -8.70
CA ARG A 57 2.98 -8.11 -7.68
C ARG A 57 2.71 -6.68 -7.17
N ASP A 58 2.06 -5.86 -7.98
CA ASP A 58 1.66 -4.49 -7.63
C ASP A 58 0.28 -4.40 -6.91
N GLY A 59 -0.35 -5.55 -6.63
CA GLY A 59 -1.67 -5.63 -6.02
C GLY A 59 -2.84 -5.58 -7.01
N TRP A 60 -2.58 -5.54 -8.32
CA TRP A 60 -3.65 -5.49 -9.32
C TRP A 60 -4.35 -6.85 -9.48
N VAL A 61 -5.68 -6.82 -9.66
CA VAL A 61 -6.52 -7.99 -9.93
C VAL A 61 -7.33 -7.76 -11.19
N SER A 62 -7.44 -8.77 -12.05
CA SER A 62 -8.27 -8.70 -13.26
C SER A 62 -9.75 -8.63 -12.91
N ASN A 63 -10.54 -7.97 -13.77
CA ASN A 63 -11.98 -7.84 -13.53
C ASN A 63 -12.69 -9.21 -13.44
N GLU A 64 -12.25 -10.19 -14.23
CA GLU A 64 -12.76 -11.56 -14.22
C GLU A 64 -12.60 -12.26 -12.87
N ARG A 65 -11.57 -11.90 -12.10
CA ARG A 65 -11.27 -12.49 -10.77
C ARG A 65 -11.62 -11.56 -9.61
N TYR A 66 -12.25 -10.42 -9.90
CA TYR A 66 -12.52 -9.38 -8.90
C TYR A 66 -13.38 -9.89 -7.75
N GLU A 67 -14.45 -10.64 -8.04
CA GLU A 67 -15.33 -11.17 -7.00
C GLU A 67 -14.63 -12.24 -6.15
N GLU A 68 -13.84 -13.12 -6.75
CA GLU A 68 -13.02 -14.11 -6.04
C GLU A 68 -11.96 -13.44 -5.13
N ALA A 69 -11.36 -12.35 -5.59
CA ALA A 69 -10.43 -11.55 -4.80
C ALA A 69 -11.14 -10.87 -3.63
N LEU A 70 -12.33 -10.29 -3.84
CA LEU A 70 -13.12 -9.72 -2.75
C LEU A 70 -13.46 -10.76 -1.68
N ASP A 71 -13.82 -12.00 -2.03
CA ASP A 71 -14.02 -13.08 -1.05
C ASP A 71 -12.75 -13.38 -0.26
N SER A 72 -11.64 -13.47 -0.96
CA SER A 72 -10.34 -13.75 -0.34
C SER A 72 -9.95 -12.65 0.66
N PHE A 73 -10.16 -11.38 0.28
CA PHE A 73 -9.91 -10.23 1.16
C PHE A 73 -10.88 -10.17 2.34
N ALA A 74 -12.16 -10.53 2.15
CA ALA A 74 -13.12 -10.63 3.24
C ALA A 74 -12.67 -11.66 4.29
N ASN A 75 -12.24 -12.84 3.86
CA ASN A 75 -11.70 -13.89 4.73
C ASN A 75 -10.42 -13.43 5.47
N LEU A 76 -9.47 -12.83 4.75
CA LEU A 76 -8.24 -12.29 5.36
C LEU A 76 -8.55 -11.21 6.39
N ARG A 77 -9.50 -10.32 6.09
CA ARG A 77 -9.97 -9.28 7.02
C ARG A 77 -10.52 -9.90 8.30
N GLU A 78 -11.39 -10.90 8.20
CA GLU A 78 -11.96 -11.57 9.37
C GLU A 78 -10.89 -12.23 10.24
N GLU A 79 -9.97 -12.98 9.64
CA GLU A 79 -8.87 -13.64 10.36
C GLU A 79 -7.94 -12.62 11.02
N HIS A 80 -7.58 -11.56 10.31
CA HIS A 80 -6.68 -10.54 10.84
C HIS A 80 -7.32 -9.74 11.98
N LEU A 81 -8.61 -9.40 11.85
CA LEU A 81 -9.34 -8.75 12.95
C LEU A 81 -9.30 -9.60 14.22
N LYS A 82 -9.52 -10.93 14.14
CA LYS A 82 -9.48 -11.82 15.31
C LYS A 82 -8.15 -11.76 16.07
N GLN A 83 -7.05 -11.46 15.38
CA GLN A 83 -5.70 -11.42 15.95
C GLN A 83 -5.33 -10.05 16.54
N LEU A 84 -5.96 -8.98 16.06
CA LEU A 84 -5.69 -7.61 16.51
C LEU A 84 -6.55 -7.21 17.72
N THR A 85 -6.00 -6.32 18.56
CA THR A 85 -6.71 -5.70 19.69
C THR A 85 -6.45 -4.19 19.77
N GLY A 86 -7.20 -3.48 20.60
CA GLY A 86 -6.96 -2.05 20.87
C GLY A 86 -7.11 -1.13 19.65
N GLU A 87 -6.27 -0.10 19.59
CA GLU A 87 -6.27 0.93 18.54
C GLU A 87 -5.94 0.34 17.16
N GLU A 88 -4.96 -0.56 17.09
CA GLU A 88 -4.55 -1.25 15.85
C GLU A 88 -5.73 -2.00 15.22
N ARG A 89 -6.55 -2.68 16.04
CA ARG A 89 -7.78 -3.34 15.56
C ARG A 89 -8.78 -2.33 15.00
N SER A 90 -9.02 -1.24 15.72
CA SER A 90 -10.00 -0.20 15.34
C SER A 90 -9.62 0.46 14.02
N ASP A 91 -8.34 0.74 13.82
CA ASP A 91 -7.83 1.34 12.60
C ASP A 91 -7.86 0.36 11.44
N PHE A 92 -7.43 -0.88 11.66
CA PHE A 92 -7.53 -1.93 10.64
C PHE A 92 -8.98 -2.18 10.22
N GLU A 93 -9.94 -2.22 11.16
CA GLU A 93 -11.36 -2.37 10.85
C GLU A 93 -11.86 -1.24 9.94
N LYS A 94 -11.54 0.02 10.24
CA LYS A 94 -11.93 1.17 9.41
C LYS A 94 -11.30 1.12 8.02
N GLN A 95 -10.01 0.77 7.94
CA GLN A 95 -9.27 0.72 6.68
C GLN A 95 -9.71 -0.44 5.78
N SER A 96 -10.23 -1.52 6.37
CA SER A 96 -10.64 -2.73 5.65
C SER A 96 -12.14 -2.85 5.38
N ARG A 97 -12.97 -1.84 5.72
CA ARG A 97 -14.45 -1.89 5.50
C ARG A 97 -14.85 -2.15 4.05
N TRP A 98 -14.02 -1.75 3.09
CA TRP A 98 -14.28 -1.98 1.66
C TRP A 98 -14.37 -3.47 1.30
N ALA A 99 -13.75 -4.36 2.10
CA ALA A 99 -13.78 -5.80 1.92
C ALA A 99 -14.94 -6.47 2.67
N GLU A 100 -15.81 -5.70 3.36
CA GLU A 100 -17.00 -6.26 3.98
C GLU A 100 -17.96 -6.76 2.89
N ARG A 101 -18.30 -8.05 2.95
CA ARG A 101 -19.36 -8.62 2.11
C ARG A 101 -20.71 -8.09 2.59
N ASN A 102 -21.28 -7.16 1.83
CA ASN A 102 -22.70 -6.86 1.94
C ASN A 102 -23.48 -8.01 1.31
N VAL A 103 -24.22 -8.75 2.13
CA VAL A 103 -25.16 -9.80 1.70
C VAL A 103 -26.19 -9.28 0.68
N ASP A 104 -26.37 -7.96 0.57
CA ASP A 104 -27.26 -7.30 -0.39
C ASP A 104 -26.75 -7.22 -1.84
N ARG A 105 -25.47 -7.52 -2.11
CA ARG A 105 -24.92 -7.43 -3.49
C ARG A 105 -25.37 -8.56 -4.42
N THR A 106 -26.00 -9.60 -3.90
CA THR A 106 -26.45 -10.77 -4.67
C THR A 106 -27.89 -10.69 -5.18
N ASP A 107 -28.65 -9.65 -4.82
CA ASP A 107 -30.06 -9.49 -5.21
C ASP A 107 -30.27 -8.41 -6.31
N GLY A 108 -29.30 -8.27 -7.21
CA GLY A 108 -29.41 -7.41 -8.39
C GLY A 108 -29.06 -8.18 -9.66
N SER A 109 -30.04 -8.94 -10.16
CA SER A 109 -30.03 -9.54 -11.52
C SER A 109 -29.89 -8.51 -12.63
#